data_AF-A0A8T4JW79-F1
#
_entry.id   AF-A0A8T4JW79-F1
#
_cell.length_a   1.000
_cell.length_b   1.000
_cell.length_c   1.000
_cell.angle_alpha   90.00
_cell.angle_beta   90.00
_cell.angle_gamma   90.00
#
_symmetry.space_group_name_H-M   'P 1'
#
loop_
_entity.id
_entity.type
_entity.pdbx_description
1 polymer ?
#
loop_
_entity_poly.entity_id
_entity_poly.type
_entity_poly.pdbx_seq_one_letter_code
_entity_poly.pdbx_strand_id
1 'polypeptide(L)'
;MVPNPQKIPGRFPNARIPQKVAAVSQPRGKMSEVRMLLKIVVVFVLLVLVVGTFTYLGYNLYMNTPGDPLRLQPEIIEPPIIENQTTGSIRQFFQGMKFNHNNLSYKIDRACSSDKMERVINAFSELEKQVKIIQFYPTTRRDPDIEISCSQADKDADYGDYFIAGEGGARGIIPTGRYNIITNGTILLHESPDQAQKCSWPNVELHELIHVFGFDHSTDPRSLMYPYLEDCKQGIDIEIINKLKELYSEKNLPDLYFSELTIIKKRKYLDFNLTIKNSGSFNAENVRFSVIEDGKVLDTTNINEIGTVKFGAGIFVEIKNLKLNKIGAKQIQFVIDKSNSVKEIDEENNIAKVTL
;
A
#
# COMPACT_ATOMS: atom_id res chain seq x y z
N MET A 1 -20.63 -7.58 39.71
CA MET A 1 -20.65 -7.30 41.16
C MET A 1 -20.40 -5.83 41.36
N VAL A 2 -21.43 -5.09 41.77
CA VAL A 2 -21.40 -3.66 42.10
C VAL A 2 -22.06 -3.55 43.48
N PRO A 3 -21.42 -2.98 44.50
CA PRO A 3 -22.10 -2.35 45.62
C PRO A 3 -22.12 -0.83 45.37
N ASN A 4 -22.99 0.04 45.89
CA ASN A 4 -24.18 0.03 46.73
C ASN A 4 -24.36 1.54 47.08
N PRO A 5 -25.51 2.21 46.93
CA PRO A 5 -25.63 3.62 47.30
C PRO A 5 -26.01 3.77 48.79
N GLN A 6 -25.21 4.51 49.56
CA GLN A 6 -25.53 4.84 50.95
C GLN A 6 -26.55 5.99 51.04
N LYS A 7 -27.72 5.66 51.61
CA LYS A 7 -28.69 6.58 52.23
C LYS A 7 -28.15 7.08 53.58
N ILE A 8 -28.37 8.35 53.90
CA ILE A 8 -28.29 8.86 55.28
C ILE A 8 -29.62 9.57 55.63
N PRO A 9 -30.30 9.15 56.72
CA PRO A 9 -31.39 9.91 57.34
C PRO A 9 -30.86 10.71 58.54
N GLY A 10 -31.38 11.92 58.76
CA GLY A 10 -31.02 12.72 59.93
C GLY A 10 -32.10 13.75 60.26
N ARG A 11 -33.04 13.35 61.11
CA ARG A 11 -34.13 14.17 61.66
C ARG A 11 -33.89 14.30 63.17
N PHE A 12 -33.76 15.52 63.69
CA PHE A 12 -33.71 15.83 65.12
C PHE A 12 -34.14 17.30 65.36
N PRO A 13 -34.50 17.70 66.61
CA PRO A 13 -35.83 18.22 66.89
C PRO A 13 -35.87 19.70 67.30
N ASN A 14 -37.12 20.18 67.40
CA ASN A 14 -37.55 21.44 67.99
C ASN A 14 -36.86 21.78 69.32
N ALA A 15 -36.30 22.98 69.40
CA ALA A 15 -36.10 23.71 70.65
C ALA A 15 -36.65 25.14 70.49
N ARG A 16 -37.76 25.43 71.18
CA ARG A 16 -38.28 26.79 71.38
C ARG A 16 -37.52 27.42 72.53
N ILE A 17 -36.93 28.60 72.31
CA ILE A 17 -36.52 29.54 73.35
C ILE A 17 -37.21 30.88 73.05
N PRO A 18 -37.96 31.48 74.00
CA PRO A 18 -38.51 32.81 73.84
C PRO A 18 -37.53 33.85 74.39
N GLN A 19 -37.16 34.84 73.58
CA GLN A 19 -36.58 36.09 74.09
C GLN A 19 -37.28 37.29 73.44
N LYS A 20 -38.15 37.92 74.23
CA LYS A 20 -38.48 39.34 74.14
C LYS A 20 -37.18 40.14 74.25
N VAL A 21 -36.84 41.02 73.30
CA VAL A 21 -36.20 42.33 73.56
C VAL A 21 -36.42 43.27 72.36
N ALA A 22 -36.92 44.47 72.67
CA ALA A 22 -36.84 45.77 71.97
C ALA A 22 -37.10 45.86 70.46
N ALA A 23 -38.27 46.40 70.12
CA ALA A 23 -38.54 47.04 68.83
C ALA A 23 -37.73 48.34 68.71
N VAL A 24 -36.53 48.24 68.11
CA VAL A 24 -35.83 49.40 67.56
C VAL A 24 -36.45 49.68 66.19
N SER A 25 -37.18 50.79 66.09
CA SER A 25 -37.76 51.27 64.84
C SER A 25 -36.65 51.63 63.86
N GLN A 26 -36.28 50.68 63.00
CA GLN A 26 -35.38 50.95 61.89
C GLN A 26 -36.05 51.87 60.86
N PRO A 27 -35.29 52.82 60.27
CA PRO A 27 -35.81 53.80 59.34
C PRO A 27 -36.33 53.12 58.06
N ARG A 28 -37.65 53.03 57.93
CA ARG A 28 -38.39 52.38 56.82
C ARG A 28 -38.30 53.10 55.47
N GLY A 29 -37.48 54.15 55.34
CA GLY A 29 -37.47 55.02 54.15
C GLY A 29 -36.48 54.67 53.04
N LYS A 30 -35.31 54.06 53.33
CA LYS A 30 -34.22 53.90 52.35
C LYS A 30 -34.00 52.49 51.79
N MET A 31 -34.59 51.45 52.39
CA MET A 31 -34.43 50.07 51.90
C MET A 31 -35.19 49.77 50.59
N SER A 32 -36.20 50.58 50.24
CA SER A 32 -37.02 50.42 49.04
C SER A 32 -36.22 50.74 47.76
N GLU A 33 -35.52 51.87 47.76
CA GLU A 33 -34.74 52.35 46.61
C GLU A 33 -33.54 51.44 46.33
N VAL A 34 -32.85 50.98 47.39
CA VAL A 34 -31.72 50.05 47.26
C VAL A 34 -32.18 48.70 46.65
N ARG A 35 -33.36 48.19 47.03
CA ARG A 35 -33.90 46.96 46.44
C ARG A 35 -34.31 47.14 44.98
N MET A 36 -34.81 48.31 44.60
CA MET A 36 -35.15 48.62 43.22
C MET A 36 -33.89 48.73 42.35
N LEU A 37 -32.88 49.48 42.79
CA LEU A 37 -31.58 49.58 42.12
C LEU A 37 -30.91 48.21 42.00
N LEU A 38 -30.92 47.39 43.05
CA LEU A 38 -30.38 46.04 43.00
C LEU A 38 -31.09 45.16 41.96
N LYS A 39 -32.43 45.23 41.88
CA LYS A 39 -33.19 44.52 40.84
C LYS A 39 -32.81 44.97 39.43
N ILE A 40 -32.65 46.28 39.22
CA ILE A 40 -32.22 46.83 37.92
C ILE A 40 -30.83 46.31 37.55
N VAL A 41 -29.87 46.35 38.48
CA VAL A 41 -28.51 45.84 38.27
C VAL A 41 -28.53 44.34 37.96
N VAL A 42 -29.29 43.54 38.71
CA VAL A 42 -29.42 42.09 38.47
C VAL A 42 -30.01 41.81 37.09
N VAL A 43 -31.08 42.52 36.70
CA VAL A 43 -31.70 42.39 35.38
C VAL A 43 -30.72 42.78 34.27
N PHE A 44 -29.96 43.87 34.44
CA PHE A 44 -28.95 44.30 33.48
C PHE A 44 -27.83 43.27 33.31
N VAL A 45 -27.31 42.72 34.40
CA VAL A 45 -26.29 41.66 34.37
C VAL A 45 -26.84 40.41 33.66
N LEU A 46 -28.07 39.99 33.97
CA LEU A 46 -28.71 38.87 33.28
C LEU A 46 -28.87 39.14 31.78
N LEU A 47 -29.27 40.34 31.38
CA LEU A 47 -29.39 40.72 29.96
C LEU A 47 -28.03 40.63 29.25
N VAL A 48 -26.96 41.15 29.85
CA VAL A 48 -25.60 41.06 29.30
C VAL A 48 -25.15 39.61 29.17
N LEU A 49 -25.42 38.76 30.16
CA LEU A 49 -25.11 37.33 30.10
C LEU A 49 -25.90 36.63 28.99
N VAL A 50 -27.18 36.96 28.82
CA VAL A 50 -28.03 36.40 27.77
C VAL A 50 -27.54 36.82 26.39
N VAL A 51 -27.31 38.12 26.16
CA VAL A 51 -26.78 38.64 24.88
C VAL A 51 -25.39 38.07 24.59
N GLY A 52 -24.52 38.00 25.60
CA GLY A 52 -23.20 37.39 25.47
C GLY A 52 -23.30 35.91 25.08
N THR A 53 -24.21 35.16 25.71
CA THR A 53 -24.45 33.75 25.39
C THR A 53 -24.98 33.59 23.96
N PHE A 54 -25.97 34.38 23.54
CA PHE A 54 -26.49 34.32 22.16
C PHE A 54 -25.44 34.73 21.13
N THR A 55 -24.62 35.73 21.41
CA THR A 55 -23.53 36.15 20.51
C THR A 55 -22.48 35.05 20.40
N TYR A 56 -22.10 34.43 21.52
CA TYR A 56 -21.19 33.30 21.54
C TYR A 56 -21.76 32.08 20.81
N LEU A 57 -23.03 31.74 21.02
CA LEU A 57 -23.70 30.64 20.32
C LEU A 57 -23.83 30.93 18.82
N GLY A 58 -24.23 32.14 18.44
CA GLY A 58 -24.31 32.58 17.05
C GLY A 58 -22.96 32.54 16.36
N TYR A 59 -21.89 32.96 17.04
CA TYR A 59 -20.52 32.83 16.54
C TYR A 59 -20.10 31.37 16.36
N ASN A 60 -20.39 30.49 17.33
CA ASN A 60 -20.10 29.06 17.21
C ASN A 60 -20.91 28.39 16.10
N LEU A 61 -22.20 28.73 15.97
CA LEU A 61 -23.04 28.25 14.87
C LEU A 61 -22.47 28.71 13.54
N TYR A 62 -22.15 30.00 13.40
CA TYR A 62 -21.53 30.53 12.20
C TYR A 62 -20.24 29.77 11.89
N MET A 63 -19.32 29.64 12.84
CA MET A 63 -18.01 29.00 12.63
C MET A 63 -18.08 27.49 12.31
N ASN A 64 -19.13 26.80 12.73
CA ASN A 64 -19.31 25.36 12.50
C ASN A 64 -20.37 25.04 11.43
N THR A 65 -21.04 26.03 10.83
CA THR A 65 -21.96 25.79 9.72
C THR A 65 -21.17 25.50 8.44
N PRO A 66 -21.39 24.36 7.77
CA PRO A 66 -20.74 24.05 6.50
C PRO A 66 -21.04 25.14 5.46
N GLY A 67 -20.01 25.56 4.73
CA GLY A 67 -20.19 26.44 3.57
C GLY A 67 -20.53 25.65 2.30
N ASP A 68 -20.72 26.37 1.20
CA ASP A 68 -20.88 25.75 -0.12
C ASP A 68 -19.68 24.87 -0.46
N PRO A 69 -19.91 23.71 -1.10
CA PRO A 69 -18.85 22.78 -1.43
C PRO A 69 -17.95 23.35 -2.52
N LEU A 70 -16.66 23.47 -2.22
CA LEU A 70 -15.60 23.82 -3.17
C LEU A 70 -14.81 22.56 -3.52
N ARG A 71 -14.88 22.12 -4.78
CA ARG A 71 -14.04 21.03 -5.27
C ARG A 71 -12.62 21.53 -5.52
N LEU A 72 -11.63 20.80 -5.02
CA LEU A 72 -10.22 21.14 -5.16
C LEU A 72 -9.52 20.15 -6.08
N GLN A 73 -8.51 20.63 -6.81
CA GLN A 73 -7.67 19.82 -7.68
C GLN A 73 -6.33 19.58 -6.98
N PRO A 74 -6.02 18.34 -6.58
CA PRO A 74 -4.73 18.01 -6.01
C PRO A 74 -3.66 17.85 -7.10
N GLU A 75 -2.44 18.22 -6.76
CA GLU A 75 -1.23 17.83 -7.47
C GLU A 75 -0.76 16.48 -6.90
N ILE A 76 -0.74 15.45 -7.74
CA ILE A 76 -0.30 14.09 -7.42
C ILE A 76 0.95 13.80 -8.25
N ILE A 77 1.97 13.24 -7.61
CA ILE A 77 3.18 12.75 -8.29
C ILE A 77 2.97 11.26 -8.54
N GLU A 78 2.83 10.88 -9.81
CA GLU A 78 2.73 9.47 -10.21
C GLU A 78 4.11 8.80 -10.21
N PRO A 79 4.21 7.51 -9.87
CA PRO A 79 5.47 6.78 -9.96
C PRO A 79 5.97 6.74 -11.41
N PRO A 80 7.30 6.73 -11.62
CA PRO A 80 7.86 6.64 -12.97
C PRO A 80 7.41 5.34 -13.63
N ILE A 81 6.86 5.48 -14.84
CA ILE A 81 6.58 4.34 -15.71
C ILE A 81 7.91 3.91 -16.31
N ILE A 82 8.26 2.63 -16.22
CA ILE A 82 9.46 2.11 -16.87
C ILE A 82 9.27 2.22 -18.38
N GLU A 83 9.96 3.18 -19.00
CA GLU A 83 9.87 3.40 -20.44
C GLU A 83 10.30 2.15 -21.23
N ASN A 84 9.53 1.85 -22.28
CA ASN A 84 9.78 0.74 -23.20
C ASN A 84 11.00 1.03 -24.07
N GLN A 85 12.18 0.56 -23.65
CA GLN A 85 13.32 0.45 -24.57
C GLN A 85 13.28 -0.93 -25.24
N THR A 86 12.47 -1.07 -26.28
CA THR A 86 12.36 -2.28 -27.11
C THR A 86 13.28 -2.22 -28.33
N THR A 87 14.56 -1.90 -28.13
CA THR A 87 15.54 -1.85 -29.24
C THR A 87 16.29 -3.17 -29.48
N GLY A 88 15.93 -4.26 -28.78
CA GLY A 88 16.56 -5.58 -28.92
C GLY A 88 15.68 -6.64 -29.60
N SER A 89 16.31 -7.75 -30.02
CA SER A 89 15.62 -8.95 -30.55
C SER A 89 14.88 -9.75 -29.48
N ILE A 90 15.08 -9.39 -28.22
CA ILE A 90 14.57 -10.11 -27.05
C ILE A 90 13.40 -9.36 -26.45
N ARG A 91 12.34 -10.10 -26.17
CA ARG A 91 11.10 -9.57 -25.61
C ARG A 91 10.76 -10.31 -24.32
N GLN A 92 10.10 -9.61 -23.40
CA GLN A 92 9.37 -10.28 -22.32
C GLN A 92 7.89 -10.32 -22.69
N PHE A 93 7.15 -11.35 -22.23
CA PHE A 93 5.70 -11.44 -22.40
C PHE A 93 4.99 -10.22 -21.80
N PHE A 94 5.45 -9.79 -20.63
CA PHE A 94 5.11 -8.50 -20.03
C PHE A 94 6.40 -7.79 -19.61
N GLN A 95 6.45 -6.47 -19.84
CA GLN A 95 7.62 -5.68 -19.52
C GLN A 95 7.92 -5.69 -18.02
N GLY A 96 9.19 -5.81 -17.65
CA GLY A 96 9.60 -5.73 -16.25
C GLY A 96 9.13 -6.93 -15.42
N MET A 97 8.96 -8.09 -16.07
CA MET A 97 8.69 -9.34 -15.37
C MET A 97 9.89 -9.74 -14.51
N LYS A 98 9.66 -9.93 -13.21
CA LYS A 98 10.64 -10.42 -12.24
C LYS A 98 9.96 -11.02 -11.03
N PHE A 99 10.64 -11.90 -10.32
CA PHE A 99 10.28 -12.26 -8.95
C PHE A 99 10.56 -11.08 -8.01
N ASN A 100 9.83 -11.02 -6.88
CA ASN A 100 10.02 -9.97 -5.87
C ASN A 100 11.16 -10.24 -4.88
N HIS A 101 12.00 -11.23 -5.15
CA HIS A 101 13.17 -11.56 -4.34
C HIS A 101 14.21 -12.26 -5.23
N ASN A 102 15.46 -12.28 -4.76
CA ASN A 102 16.58 -12.72 -5.59
C ASN A 102 17.03 -14.15 -5.25
N ASN A 103 16.62 -14.68 -4.11
CA ASN A 103 16.96 -16.03 -3.66
C ASN A 103 15.74 -16.94 -3.84
N LEU A 104 15.65 -17.61 -4.98
CA LEU A 104 14.48 -18.31 -5.48
C LEU A 104 14.49 -19.78 -5.05
N SER A 105 13.41 -20.23 -4.44
CA SER A 105 13.24 -21.62 -4.08
C SER A 105 12.75 -22.45 -5.27
N TYR A 106 13.27 -23.65 -5.43
CA TYR A 106 12.78 -24.59 -6.44
C TYR A 106 12.46 -25.96 -5.86
N LYS A 107 11.56 -26.67 -6.51
CA LYS A 107 11.22 -28.05 -6.16
C LYS A 107 11.08 -28.89 -7.43
N ILE A 108 11.86 -29.96 -7.50
CA ILE A 108 11.81 -30.92 -8.59
C ILE A 108 10.97 -32.13 -8.16
N ASP A 109 10.04 -32.54 -9.02
CA ASP A 109 9.24 -33.74 -8.81
C ASP A 109 10.15 -34.99 -8.72
N ARG A 110 9.80 -35.89 -7.80
CA ARG A 110 10.46 -37.19 -7.63
C ARG A 110 10.27 -38.11 -8.84
N ALA A 111 9.29 -37.84 -9.69
CA ALA A 111 9.09 -38.56 -10.94
C ALA A 111 10.17 -38.26 -12.00
N CYS A 112 10.98 -37.22 -11.81
CA CYS A 112 12.09 -36.91 -12.70
C CYS A 112 13.21 -37.96 -12.58
N SER A 113 13.82 -38.34 -13.71
CA SER A 113 15.02 -39.18 -13.70
C SER A 113 16.21 -38.44 -13.06
N SER A 114 17.19 -39.19 -12.55
CA SER A 114 18.43 -38.61 -12.00
C SER A 114 19.08 -37.62 -12.95
N ASP A 115 19.13 -37.97 -14.23
CA ASP A 115 19.81 -37.21 -15.26
C ASP A 115 19.07 -35.89 -15.52
N LYS A 116 17.74 -35.91 -15.59
CA LYS A 116 16.92 -34.69 -15.72
C LYS A 116 17.08 -33.79 -14.49
N MET A 117 17.08 -34.37 -13.29
CA MET A 117 17.30 -33.60 -12.07
C MET A 117 18.66 -32.91 -12.07
N GLU A 118 19.73 -33.62 -12.42
CA GLU A 118 21.07 -33.07 -12.51
C GLU A 118 21.16 -31.93 -13.54
N ARG A 119 20.53 -32.10 -14.71
CA ARG A 119 20.51 -31.08 -15.76
C ARG A 119 19.77 -29.81 -15.34
N VAL A 120 18.63 -29.94 -14.67
CA VAL A 120 17.90 -28.79 -14.10
C VAL A 120 18.76 -28.06 -13.07
N ILE A 121 19.45 -28.78 -12.19
CA ILE A 121 20.37 -28.19 -11.20
C ILE A 121 21.52 -27.45 -11.90
N ASN A 122 22.05 -28.02 -12.99
CA ASN A 122 23.09 -27.37 -13.79
C ASN A 122 22.57 -26.12 -14.51
N ALA A 123 21.31 -26.09 -14.96
CA ALA A 123 20.70 -24.90 -15.55
C ALA A 123 20.61 -23.75 -14.54
N PHE A 124 20.16 -24.03 -13.31
CA PHE A 124 20.17 -23.04 -12.24
C PHE A 124 21.58 -22.49 -11.98
N SER A 125 22.56 -23.38 -11.81
CA SER A 125 23.96 -23.00 -11.56
C SER A 125 24.54 -22.12 -12.67
N GLU A 126 24.25 -22.43 -13.94
CA GLU A 126 24.75 -21.63 -15.06
C GLU A 126 24.12 -20.24 -15.09
N LEU A 127 22.82 -20.12 -14.82
CA LEU A 127 22.16 -18.81 -14.77
C LEU A 127 22.67 -17.96 -13.58
N GLU A 128 22.84 -18.56 -12.39
CA GLU A 128 23.45 -17.88 -11.23
C GLU A 128 24.83 -17.35 -11.54
N LYS A 129 25.67 -18.15 -12.19
CA LYS A 129 27.04 -17.78 -12.54
C LYS A 129 27.08 -16.55 -13.44
N GLN A 130 26.13 -16.43 -14.38
CA GLN A 130 26.09 -15.31 -15.32
C GLN A 130 25.45 -14.04 -14.73
N VAL A 131 24.36 -14.18 -13.97
CA VAL A 131 23.61 -13.05 -13.39
C VAL A 131 24.21 -12.57 -12.07
N LYS A 132 24.74 -13.49 -11.25
CA LYS A 132 25.37 -13.32 -9.92
C LYS A 132 24.49 -12.78 -8.80
N ILE A 133 23.46 -12.00 -9.13
CA ILE A 133 22.55 -11.37 -8.16
C ILE A 133 21.40 -12.33 -7.79
N ILE A 134 21.06 -13.26 -8.68
CA ILE A 134 20.03 -14.29 -8.48
C ILE A 134 20.70 -15.56 -7.92
N GLN A 135 20.01 -16.20 -6.99
CA GLN A 135 20.41 -17.46 -6.35
C GLN A 135 19.21 -18.40 -6.32
N PHE A 136 19.46 -19.70 -6.36
CA PHE A 136 18.47 -20.75 -6.31
C PHE A 136 18.78 -21.74 -5.19
N TYR A 137 17.74 -22.26 -4.54
CA TYR A 137 17.91 -23.30 -3.54
C TYR A 137 16.77 -24.32 -3.56
N PRO A 138 17.08 -25.61 -3.34
CA PRO A 138 16.05 -26.63 -3.30
C PRO A 138 15.19 -26.47 -2.04
N THR A 139 13.89 -26.74 -2.15
CA THR A 139 12.96 -26.70 -1.02
C THR A 139 12.02 -27.90 -1.01
N THR A 140 11.57 -28.29 0.19
CA THR A 140 10.52 -29.30 0.40
C THR A 140 9.15 -28.66 0.67
N ARG A 141 9.08 -27.32 0.66
CA ARG A 141 7.85 -26.57 0.87
C ARG A 141 6.80 -26.89 -0.21
N ARG A 142 5.54 -26.59 0.12
CA ARG A 142 4.40 -26.79 -0.80
C ARG A 142 4.31 -25.67 -1.84
N ASP A 143 4.91 -24.52 -1.56
CA ASP A 143 4.86 -23.28 -2.31
C ASP A 143 6.28 -22.84 -2.74
N PRO A 144 6.98 -23.61 -3.60
CA PRO A 144 8.24 -23.16 -4.17
C PRO A 144 8.01 -21.99 -5.14
N ASP A 145 9.03 -21.18 -5.37
CA ASP A 145 8.98 -20.12 -6.40
C ASP A 145 8.97 -20.73 -7.80
N ILE A 146 9.66 -21.85 -7.99
CA ILE A 146 9.71 -22.59 -9.27
C ILE A 146 9.40 -24.07 -9.02
N GLU A 147 8.33 -24.57 -9.64
CA GLU A 147 7.94 -25.98 -9.59
C GLU A 147 8.32 -26.69 -10.89
N ILE A 148 9.12 -27.75 -10.78
CA ILE A 148 9.61 -28.54 -11.91
C ILE A 148 8.96 -29.91 -11.86
N SER A 149 8.33 -30.31 -12.95
CA SER A 149 7.70 -31.62 -13.11
C SER A 149 8.22 -32.32 -14.36
N CYS A 150 8.20 -33.65 -14.34
CA CYS A 150 8.58 -34.47 -15.48
C CYS A 150 7.43 -35.36 -15.91
N SER A 151 7.10 -35.32 -17.20
CA SER A 151 6.17 -36.25 -17.82
C SER A 151 6.92 -37.41 -18.45
N GLN A 152 6.36 -38.61 -18.30
CA GLN A 152 6.80 -39.81 -19.02
C GLN A 152 6.15 -39.94 -20.40
N ALA A 153 5.15 -39.10 -20.69
CA ALA A 153 4.53 -39.04 -22.01
C ALA A 153 5.30 -38.07 -22.90
N ASP A 154 5.74 -38.59 -24.05
CA ASP A 154 6.14 -37.80 -25.20
C ASP A 154 4.96 -36.94 -25.65
N LYS A 155 5.26 -35.71 -26.09
CA LYS A 155 4.27 -34.79 -26.65
C LYS A 155 4.75 -34.37 -28.04
N ASP A 156 4.06 -34.88 -29.05
CA ASP A 156 4.26 -34.44 -30.43
C ASP A 156 3.90 -32.96 -30.53
N ALA A 157 4.69 -32.19 -31.27
CA ALA A 157 4.30 -30.81 -31.58
C ALA A 157 3.15 -30.85 -32.61
N ASP A 158 2.19 -29.93 -32.50
CA ASP A 158 1.10 -29.79 -33.49
C ASP A 158 1.61 -29.37 -34.90
N TYR A 159 2.92 -29.12 -35.06
CA TYR A 159 3.55 -28.64 -36.29
C TYR A 159 4.83 -29.43 -36.65
N GLY A 160 4.69 -30.47 -37.48
CA GLY A 160 5.80 -31.07 -38.24
C GLY A 160 6.62 -32.15 -37.51
N ASP A 161 7.89 -32.30 -37.90
CA ASP A 161 8.84 -33.33 -37.41
C ASP A 161 9.51 -32.98 -36.06
N TYR A 162 9.00 -31.98 -35.34
CA TYR A 162 9.54 -31.51 -34.06
C TYR A 162 8.73 -32.07 -32.89
N PHE A 163 9.39 -32.27 -31.75
CA PHE A 163 8.74 -32.66 -30.49
C PHE A 163 8.94 -31.58 -29.43
N ILE A 164 8.05 -31.51 -28.45
CA ILE A 164 8.13 -30.55 -27.35
C ILE A 164 9.00 -31.16 -26.24
N ALA A 165 10.21 -30.63 -26.05
CA ALA A 165 11.13 -31.13 -25.02
C ALA A 165 10.78 -30.59 -23.61
N GLY A 166 10.15 -29.42 -23.54
CA GLY A 166 9.72 -28.79 -22.29
C GLY A 166 8.74 -27.64 -22.52
N GLU A 167 8.15 -27.18 -21.42
CA GLU A 167 7.32 -25.98 -21.35
C GLU A 167 7.60 -25.24 -20.04
N GLY A 168 8.09 -24.02 -20.12
CA GLY A 168 8.38 -23.14 -18.99
C GLY A 168 7.54 -21.87 -19.00
N GLY A 169 7.29 -21.30 -17.82
CA GLY A 169 6.64 -20.00 -17.74
C GLY A 169 6.25 -19.54 -16.34
N ALA A 170 5.88 -18.27 -16.23
CA ALA A 170 5.27 -17.72 -15.03
C ALA A 170 3.81 -18.22 -14.90
N ARG A 171 3.46 -18.76 -13.73
CA ARG A 171 2.11 -19.25 -13.43
C ARG A 171 1.21 -18.18 -12.80
N GLY A 172 1.80 -17.21 -12.11
CA GLY A 172 1.09 -16.09 -11.51
C GLY A 172 1.87 -14.80 -11.66
N ILE A 173 1.16 -13.73 -12.02
CA ILE A 173 1.73 -12.41 -12.25
C ILE A 173 0.84 -11.38 -11.56
N ILE A 174 1.45 -10.50 -10.75
CA ILE A 174 0.78 -9.36 -10.13
C ILE A 174 1.30 -8.08 -10.79
N PRO A 175 0.48 -7.36 -11.59
CA PRO A 175 0.87 -6.08 -12.15
C PRO A 175 0.85 -5.01 -11.05
N THR A 176 1.99 -4.35 -10.83
CA THR A 176 2.10 -3.27 -9.82
C THR A 176 2.08 -1.88 -10.43
N GLY A 177 2.16 -1.79 -11.76
CA GLY A 177 2.33 -0.55 -12.51
C GLY A 177 3.79 -0.32 -12.88
N ARG A 178 4.69 -0.46 -11.91
CA ARG A 178 6.15 -0.40 -12.14
C ARG A 178 6.71 -1.73 -12.65
N TYR A 179 6.26 -2.85 -12.08
CA TYR A 179 6.71 -4.20 -12.43
C TYR A 179 5.54 -5.15 -12.70
N ASN A 180 5.86 -6.27 -13.34
CA ASN A 180 4.99 -7.44 -13.42
C ASN A 180 5.58 -8.53 -12.53
N ILE A 181 5.13 -8.60 -11.28
CA ILE A 181 5.75 -9.47 -10.28
C ILE A 181 5.32 -10.91 -10.47
N ILE A 182 6.27 -11.78 -10.78
CA ILE A 182 6.07 -13.22 -10.86
C ILE A 182 5.93 -13.76 -9.43
N THR A 183 4.80 -14.41 -9.15
CA THR A 183 4.54 -15.04 -7.83
C THR A 183 5.03 -16.48 -7.77
N ASN A 184 5.04 -17.16 -8.91
CA ASN A 184 5.49 -18.53 -9.06
C ASN A 184 5.70 -18.86 -10.55
N GLY A 185 6.66 -19.73 -10.82
CA GLY A 185 6.98 -20.29 -12.13
C GLY A 185 6.81 -21.79 -12.16
N THR A 186 6.71 -22.34 -13.37
CA THR A 186 6.67 -23.79 -13.58
C THR A 186 7.53 -24.17 -14.77
N ILE A 187 8.09 -25.37 -14.70
CA ILE A 187 8.78 -26.04 -15.79
C ILE A 187 8.23 -27.45 -15.88
N LEU A 188 7.73 -27.84 -17.05
CA LEU A 188 7.37 -29.20 -17.39
C LEU A 188 8.40 -29.73 -18.39
N LEU A 189 9.08 -30.82 -18.03
CA LEU A 189 10.03 -31.49 -18.93
C LEU A 189 9.42 -32.79 -19.46
N HIS A 190 9.40 -32.95 -20.77
CA HIS A 190 8.92 -34.16 -21.42
C HIS A 190 10.04 -35.17 -21.58
N GLU A 191 9.69 -36.45 -21.79
CA GLU A 191 10.67 -37.42 -22.28
C GLU A 191 11.05 -37.04 -23.72
N SER A 192 12.32 -37.23 -24.04
CA SER A 192 12.83 -36.94 -25.38
C SER A 192 12.96 -38.26 -26.13
N PRO A 193 12.50 -38.35 -27.39
CA PRO A 193 12.66 -39.57 -28.17
C PRO A 193 14.15 -39.90 -28.35
N ASP A 194 14.48 -41.17 -28.56
CA ASP A 194 15.89 -41.64 -28.64
C ASP A 194 16.72 -40.90 -29.69
N GLN A 195 16.07 -40.44 -30.77
CA GLN A 195 16.67 -39.69 -31.88
C GLN A 195 16.81 -38.18 -31.63
N ALA A 196 16.34 -37.67 -30.49
CA ALA A 196 16.49 -36.28 -30.13
C ALA A 196 17.97 -35.89 -29.98
N GLN A 197 18.28 -34.64 -30.32
CA GLN A 197 19.61 -34.09 -30.11
C GLN A 197 19.93 -34.02 -28.61
N LYS A 198 20.97 -34.76 -28.19
CA LYS A 198 21.42 -34.81 -26.79
C LYS A 198 22.60 -33.87 -26.59
N CYS A 199 22.38 -32.74 -25.93
CA CYS A 199 23.42 -31.77 -25.59
C CYS A 199 23.99 -32.05 -24.19
N SER A 200 25.30 -31.91 -24.00
CA SER A 200 25.91 -32.03 -22.66
C SER A 200 25.57 -30.85 -21.75
N TRP A 201 25.36 -29.67 -22.33
CA TRP A 201 24.90 -28.47 -21.63
C TRP A 201 23.37 -28.52 -21.43
N PRO A 202 22.81 -27.91 -20.36
CA PRO A 202 21.39 -28.01 -20.04
C PRO A 202 20.55 -27.04 -20.88
N ASN A 203 20.65 -27.11 -22.22
CA ASN A 203 20.01 -26.17 -23.16
C ASN A 203 18.49 -26.06 -22.92
N VAL A 204 17.79 -27.20 -22.94
CA VAL A 204 16.33 -27.24 -22.79
C VAL A 204 15.93 -26.70 -21.42
N GLU A 205 16.56 -27.19 -20.35
CA GLU A 205 16.22 -26.80 -18.99
C GLU A 205 16.46 -25.31 -18.74
N LEU A 206 17.51 -24.75 -19.33
CA LEU A 206 17.85 -23.34 -19.24
C LEU A 206 16.94 -22.46 -20.11
N HIS A 207 16.51 -22.94 -21.29
CA HIS A 207 15.49 -22.30 -22.12
C HIS A 207 14.18 -22.15 -21.34
N GLU A 208 13.68 -23.25 -20.76
CA GLU A 208 12.44 -23.21 -19.97
C GLU A 208 12.59 -22.35 -18.71
N LEU A 209 13.77 -22.38 -18.06
CA LEU A 209 14.06 -21.52 -16.92
C LEU A 209 14.01 -20.04 -17.31
N ILE A 210 14.49 -19.66 -18.49
CA ILE A 210 14.43 -18.27 -18.97
C ILE A 210 12.97 -17.85 -19.26
N HIS A 211 12.14 -18.75 -19.79
CA HIS A 211 10.70 -18.52 -19.90
C HIS A 211 10.02 -18.26 -18.55
N VAL A 212 10.48 -18.90 -17.47
CA VAL A 212 10.00 -18.61 -16.11
C VAL A 212 10.25 -17.17 -15.70
N PHE A 213 11.33 -16.53 -16.17
CA PHE A 213 11.59 -15.09 -15.98
C PHE A 213 10.82 -14.19 -16.96
N GLY A 214 9.93 -14.77 -17.77
CA GLY A 214 9.01 -14.06 -18.63
C GLY A 214 9.57 -13.64 -19.98
N PHE A 215 10.72 -14.17 -20.40
CA PHE A 215 11.26 -13.90 -21.73
C PHE A 215 10.56 -14.75 -22.79
N ASP A 216 10.30 -14.14 -23.94
CA ASP A 216 9.70 -14.77 -25.11
C ASP A 216 10.79 -15.31 -26.05
N HIS A 217 10.37 -16.09 -27.04
CA HIS A 217 11.26 -16.65 -28.04
C HIS A 217 12.02 -15.57 -28.84
N SER A 218 13.25 -15.93 -29.22
CA SER A 218 14.09 -15.17 -30.15
C SER A 218 13.93 -15.69 -31.58
N THR A 219 14.24 -14.83 -32.54
CA THR A 219 14.33 -15.21 -33.97
C THR A 219 15.77 -15.49 -34.41
N ASP A 220 16.79 -15.26 -33.57
CA ASP A 220 18.19 -15.61 -33.86
C ASP A 220 18.42 -17.10 -33.56
N PRO A 221 18.77 -17.94 -34.56
CA PRO A 221 18.98 -19.38 -34.34
C PRO A 221 20.15 -19.71 -33.40
N ARG A 222 21.02 -18.74 -33.08
CA ARG A 222 22.12 -18.90 -32.11
C ARG A 222 21.70 -18.58 -30.67
N SER A 223 20.54 -17.95 -30.49
CA SER A 223 19.97 -17.66 -29.18
C SER A 223 19.50 -18.96 -28.54
N LEU A 224 19.70 -19.08 -27.23
CA LEU A 224 19.09 -20.16 -26.46
C LEU A 224 17.56 -20.07 -26.49
N MET A 225 17.00 -18.87 -26.64
CA MET A 225 15.55 -18.65 -26.73
C MET A 225 14.99 -18.86 -28.14
N TYR A 226 15.79 -19.34 -29.10
CA TYR A 226 15.24 -19.81 -30.36
C TYR A 226 14.35 -21.05 -30.11
N PRO A 227 13.13 -21.14 -30.66
CA PRO A 227 12.19 -22.22 -30.35
C PRO A 227 12.67 -23.63 -30.68
N TYR A 228 13.70 -23.76 -31.52
CA TYR A 228 14.19 -25.04 -32.01
C TYR A 228 15.63 -25.29 -31.55
N LEU A 229 15.90 -26.47 -31.01
CA LEU A 229 17.25 -26.90 -30.66
C LEU A 229 17.98 -27.42 -31.91
N GLU A 230 18.55 -26.51 -32.70
CA GLU A 230 19.30 -26.86 -33.94
C GLU A 230 20.79 -27.13 -33.68
N ASP A 231 21.39 -26.47 -32.68
CA ASP A 231 22.81 -26.62 -32.31
C ASP A 231 22.98 -26.55 -30.79
N CYS A 232 23.72 -27.50 -30.21
CA CYS A 232 24.09 -27.47 -28.79
C CYS A 232 24.94 -26.26 -28.38
N LYS A 233 25.43 -25.47 -29.35
CA LYS A 233 26.16 -24.20 -29.13
C LYS A 233 25.26 -22.97 -28.95
N GLN A 234 23.94 -23.11 -29.09
CA GLN A 234 23.01 -22.06 -28.69
C GLN A 234 23.31 -21.63 -27.24
N GLY A 235 23.32 -20.31 -26.98
CA GLY A 235 23.74 -19.76 -25.70
C GLY A 235 22.81 -18.67 -25.20
N ILE A 236 22.85 -18.38 -23.89
CA ILE A 236 22.03 -17.30 -23.32
C ILE A 236 22.46 -15.97 -23.95
N ASP A 237 21.51 -15.24 -24.50
CA ASP A 237 21.79 -13.92 -25.04
C ASP A 237 22.26 -12.96 -23.95
N ILE A 238 23.30 -12.18 -24.28
CA ILE A 238 23.84 -11.18 -23.35
C ILE A 238 22.81 -10.12 -22.94
N GLU A 239 21.85 -9.82 -23.82
CA GLU A 239 20.73 -8.92 -23.55
C GLU A 239 19.80 -9.45 -22.43
N ILE A 240 19.51 -10.76 -22.39
CA ILE A 240 18.74 -11.38 -21.29
C ILE A 240 19.50 -11.23 -19.98
N ILE A 241 20.80 -11.54 -19.98
CA ILE A 241 21.65 -11.43 -18.78
C ILE A 241 21.70 -10.00 -18.27
N ASN A 242 21.86 -9.03 -19.16
CA ASN A 242 21.88 -7.62 -18.79
C ASN A 242 20.53 -7.16 -18.26
N LYS A 243 19.43 -7.60 -18.88
CA LYS A 243 18.08 -7.24 -18.42
C LYS A 243 17.76 -7.85 -17.06
N LEU A 244 18.13 -9.10 -16.81
CA LEU A 244 18.02 -9.71 -15.49
C LEU A 244 18.84 -8.96 -14.45
N LYS A 245 20.09 -8.57 -14.77
CA LYS A 245 20.92 -7.76 -13.86
C LYS A 245 20.28 -6.41 -13.54
N GLU A 246 19.76 -5.72 -14.55
CA GLU A 246 19.03 -4.47 -14.38
C GLU A 246 17.85 -4.66 -13.43
N LEU A 247 16.93 -5.58 -13.75
CA LEU A 247 15.71 -5.84 -12.97
C LEU A 247 15.98 -6.27 -11.54
N TYR A 248 17.03 -7.07 -11.30
CA TYR A 248 17.34 -7.61 -9.97
C TYR A 248 18.35 -6.78 -9.17
N SER A 249 18.97 -5.76 -9.78
CA SER A 249 19.86 -4.81 -9.08
C SER A 249 19.09 -3.84 -8.18
N GLU A 250 17.84 -3.56 -8.51
CA GLU A 250 16.96 -2.74 -7.68
C GLU A 250 16.51 -3.51 -6.44
N LYS A 251 16.45 -2.79 -5.31
CA LYS A 251 16.01 -3.36 -4.04
C LYS A 251 14.52 -3.68 -4.11
N ASN A 252 14.14 -4.83 -3.55
CA ASN A 252 12.74 -5.21 -3.42
C ASN A 252 12.12 -4.46 -2.23
N LEU A 253 11.54 -3.29 -2.52
CA LEU A 253 10.89 -2.40 -1.56
C LEU A 253 9.46 -2.08 -2.02
N PRO A 254 8.57 -1.67 -1.10
CA PRO A 254 7.30 -1.05 -1.47
C PRO A 254 7.51 0.31 -2.16
N ASP A 255 6.47 0.80 -2.83
CA ASP A 255 6.44 2.13 -3.44
C ASP A 255 4.99 2.64 -3.42
N LEU A 256 4.62 3.29 -2.32
CA LEU A 256 3.30 3.82 -2.07
C LEU A 256 3.09 5.12 -2.84
N TYR A 257 1.88 5.32 -3.32
CA TYR A 257 1.51 6.54 -4.01
C TYR A 257 0.01 6.76 -3.98
N PHE A 258 -0.41 8.01 -4.19
CA PHE A 258 -1.80 8.32 -4.44
C PHE A 258 -2.14 8.04 -5.90
N SER A 259 -3.08 7.14 -6.15
CA SER A 259 -3.59 6.91 -7.51
C SER A 259 -4.81 7.76 -7.84
N GLU A 260 -5.59 8.10 -6.80
CA GLU A 260 -6.78 8.94 -6.93
C GLU A 260 -6.90 9.78 -5.65
N LEU A 261 -7.27 11.05 -5.79
CA LEU A 261 -7.57 11.95 -4.67
C LEU A 261 -8.64 12.95 -5.11
N THR A 262 -9.79 12.93 -4.44
CA THR A 262 -10.89 13.88 -4.65
C THR A 262 -11.16 14.59 -3.36
N ILE A 263 -11.29 15.92 -3.42
CA ILE A 263 -11.35 16.76 -2.23
C ILE A 263 -12.45 17.80 -2.38
N ILE A 264 -13.29 17.92 -1.36
CA ILE A 264 -14.37 18.89 -1.26
C ILE A 264 -14.21 19.65 0.05
N LYS A 265 -13.92 20.94 -0.05
CA LYS A 265 -13.88 21.84 1.12
C LYS A 265 -15.25 22.47 1.34
N LYS A 266 -15.75 22.39 2.57
CA LYS A 266 -16.96 23.07 3.05
C LYS A 266 -16.58 23.97 4.19
N ARG A 267 -16.09 25.17 3.88
CA ARG A 267 -15.58 26.15 4.86
C ARG A 267 -14.43 25.58 5.72
N LYS A 268 -14.69 25.20 6.98
CA LYS A 268 -13.69 24.64 7.92
C LYS A 268 -13.60 23.11 7.85
N TYR A 269 -14.44 22.48 7.04
CA TYR A 269 -14.51 21.03 6.91
C TYR A 269 -13.97 20.58 5.57
N LEU A 270 -13.34 19.41 5.56
CA LEU A 270 -12.81 18.75 4.38
C LEU A 270 -13.45 17.36 4.27
N ASP A 271 -14.04 17.10 3.12
CA ASP A 271 -14.40 15.74 2.71
C ASP A 271 -13.38 15.32 1.65
N PHE A 272 -12.90 14.09 1.71
CA PHE A 272 -12.03 13.57 0.67
C PHE A 272 -12.13 12.06 0.54
N ASN A 273 -11.95 11.60 -0.69
CA ASN A 273 -11.78 10.19 -1.01
C ASN A 273 -10.43 10.03 -1.70
N LEU A 274 -9.67 9.02 -1.29
CA LEU A 274 -8.37 8.73 -1.88
C LEU A 274 -8.13 7.23 -2.01
N THR A 275 -7.28 6.88 -2.97
CA THR A 275 -6.83 5.51 -3.19
C THR A 275 -5.31 5.47 -3.13
N ILE A 276 -4.78 4.83 -2.09
CA ILE A 276 -3.34 4.57 -1.93
C ILE A 276 -3.02 3.22 -2.56
N LYS A 277 -2.05 3.17 -3.47
CA LYS A 277 -1.58 1.93 -4.10
C LYS A 277 -0.12 1.69 -3.76
N ASN A 278 0.32 0.44 -3.92
CA ASN A 278 1.71 0.05 -3.78
C ASN A 278 2.24 -0.49 -5.13
N SER A 279 3.08 0.31 -5.80
CA SER A 279 3.70 0.01 -7.08
C SER A 279 5.00 -0.81 -6.97
N GLY A 280 5.51 -0.98 -5.75
CA GLY A 280 6.76 -1.68 -5.48
C GLY A 280 6.65 -3.19 -5.65
N SER A 281 7.71 -3.92 -5.29
CA SER A 281 7.72 -5.39 -5.35
C SER A 281 7.45 -6.04 -3.99
N PHE A 282 7.33 -5.25 -2.93
CA PHE A 282 7.16 -5.76 -1.57
C PHE A 282 5.95 -5.15 -0.87
N ASN A 283 5.39 -5.87 0.12
CA ASN A 283 4.28 -5.34 0.91
C ASN A 283 4.77 -4.17 1.79
N ALA A 284 3.95 -3.13 1.91
CA ALA A 284 4.15 -2.06 2.88
C ALA A 284 3.37 -2.40 4.15
N GLU A 285 4.05 -2.47 5.30
CA GLU A 285 3.44 -2.77 6.59
C GLU A 285 3.35 -1.52 7.45
N ASN A 286 2.36 -1.44 8.36
CA ASN A 286 2.19 -0.32 9.27
C ASN A 286 2.07 1.05 8.56
N VAL A 287 1.48 1.07 7.37
CA VAL A 287 1.27 2.28 6.59
C VAL A 287 0.41 3.25 7.39
N ARG A 288 0.89 4.49 7.48
CA ARG A 288 0.21 5.58 8.14
C ARG A 288 -0.16 6.67 7.16
N PHE A 289 -1.16 7.45 7.50
CA PHE A 289 -1.59 8.57 6.70
C PHE A 289 -1.71 9.83 7.55
N SER A 290 -1.40 10.98 6.96
CA SER A 290 -1.43 12.26 7.66
C SER A 290 -1.96 13.36 6.75
N VAL A 291 -2.79 14.22 7.32
CA VAL A 291 -3.23 15.47 6.68
C VAL A 291 -2.54 16.65 7.36
N ILE A 292 -1.93 17.53 6.57
CA ILE A 292 -1.17 18.68 7.05
C ILE A 292 -1.82 19.96 6.52
N GLU A 293 -2.12 20.90 7.41
CA GLU A 293 -2.66 22.22 7.10
C GLU A 293 -1.61 23.28 7.42
N ASP A 294 -1.17 24.05 6.41
CA ASP A 294 -0.16 25.11 6.56
C ASP A 294 1.07 24.67 7.40
N GLY A 295 1.54 23.43 7.18
CA GLY A 295 2.68 22.84 7.90
C GLY A 295 2.37 22.20 9.25
N LYS A 296 1.13 22.24 9.74
CA LYS A 296 0.70 21.59 11.00
C LYS A 296 -0.11 20.35 10.74
N VAL A 297 0.23 19.25 11.42
CA VAL A 297 -0.53 17.99 11.33
C VAL A 297 -1.92 18.19 11.95
N LEU A 298 -2.95 17.75 11.23
CA LEU A 298 -4.32 17.68 11.75
C LEU A 298 -4.47 16.43 12.62
N ASP A 299 -5.28 16.54 13.68
CA ASP A 299 -5.65 15.36 14.48
C ASP A 299 -6.44 14.39 13.60
N THR A 300 -5.77 13.29 13.28
CA THR A 300 -6.20 12.25 12.36
C THR A 300 -6.17 10.89 13.07
N THR A 301 -6.19 10.88 14.40
CA THR A 301 -6.09 9.69 15.27
C THR A 301 -6.99 8.52 14.86
N ASN A 302 -8.19 8.77 14.32
CA ASN A 302 -9.10 7.71 13.86
C ASN A 302 -8.77 7.12 12.48
N ILE A 303 -7.84 7.72 11.74
CA ILE A 303 -7.56 7.40 10.32
C ILE A 303 -6.05 7.26 10.04
N ASN A 304 -5.23 7.37 11.09
CA ASN A 304 -3.77 7.37 10.99
C ASN A 304 -3.20 6.01 10.65
N GLU A 305 -3.92 4.92 10.90
CA GLU A 305 -3.44 3.56 10.70
C GLU A 305 -4.21 2.92 9.54
N ILE A 306 -3.53 2.77 8.40
CA ILE A 306 -4.07 2.07 7.23
C ILE A 306 -3.78 0.56 7.34
N GLY A 307 -2.64 0.20 7.94
CA GLY A 307 -2.21 -1.19 8.09
C GLY A 307 -1.31 -1.63 6.93
N THR A 308 -1.60 -2.78 6.33
CA THR A 308 -0.75 -3.35 5.27
C THR A 308 -1.31 -3.07 3.88
N VAL A 309 -0.49 -2.48 3.00
CA VAL A 309 -0.80 -2.34 1.57
C VAL A 309 0.05 -3.34 0.79
N LYS A 310 -0.58 -4.40 0.29
CA LYS A 310 0.11 -5.41 -0.52
C LYS A 310 0.60 -4.81 -1.85
N PHE A 311 1.72 -5.29 -2.38
CA PHE A 311 2.18 -4.87 -3.70
C PHE A 311 1.13 -5.22 -4.78
N GLY A 312 0.92 -4.30 -5.73
CA GLY A 312 -0.12 -4.39 -6.75
C GLY A 312 -1.56 -4.20 -6.24
N ALA A 313 -1.75 -4.00 -4.93
CA ALA A 313 -3.06 -3.69 -4.36
C ALA A 313 -3.24 -2.19 -4.10
N GLY A 314 -4.47 -1.80 -3.83
CA GLY A 314 -4.84 -0.45 -3.38
C GLY A 314 -5.81 -0.47 -2.21
N ILE A 315 -5.75 0.57 -1.39
CA ILE A 315 -6.67 0.81 -0.28
C ILE A 315 -7.40 2.13 -0.52
N PHE A 316 -8.72 2.06 -0.41
CA PHE A 316 -9.60 3.22 -0.51
C PHE A 316 -9.89 3.79 0.88
N VAL A 317 -9.78 5.11 1.01
CA VAL A 317 -10.07 5.85 2.25
C VAL A 317 -11.06 6.95 1.93
N GLU A 318 -12.21 6.93 2.62
CA GLU A 318 -13.25 7.98 2.55
C GLU A 318 -13.37 8.67 3.91
N ILE A 319 -13.10 9.98 3.93
CA ILE A 319 -13.22 10.80 5.13
C ILE A 319 -14.25 11.91 4.88
N LYS A 320 -15.14 12.09 5.86
CA LYS A 320 -16.16 13.14 5.87
C LYS A 320 -15.97 14.07 7.05
N ASN A 321 -16.14 15.36 6.80
CA ASN A 321 -16.12 16.45 7.77
C ASN A 321 -14.84 16.52 8.61
N LEU A 322 -13.67 16.26 8.02
CA LEU A 322 -12.40 16.49 8.70
C LEU A 322 -12.27 17.99 9.00
N LYS A 323 -12.14 18.34 10.28
CA LYS A 323 -12.09 19.73 10.73
C LYS A 323 -10.68 20.29 10.58
N LEU A 324 -10.53 21.33 9.75
CA LEU A 324 -9.31 22.12 9.62
C LEU A 324 -9.08 22.96 10.89
N ASN A 325 -7.86 23.43 11.19
CA ASN A 325 -7.67 24.34 12.32
C ASN A 325 -8.18 25.75 11.98
N LYS A 326 -8.07 26.18 10.71
CA LYS A 326 -8.43 27.51 10.23
C LYS A 326 -9.40 27.44 9.03
N ILE A 327 -10.19 28.49 8.84
CA ILE A 327 -11.09 28.60 7.67
C ILE A 327 -10.29 28.96 6.41
N GLY A 328 -9.34 29.88 6.55
CA GLY A 328 -8.47 30.38 5.48
C GLY A 328 -7.12 29.67 5.43
N ALA A 329 -7.11 28.33 5.53
CA ALA A 329 -5.92 27.55 5.21
C ALA A 329 -5.45 27.89 3.78
N LYS A 330 -4.15 27.99 3.56
CA LYS A 330 -3.56 28.30 2.24
C LYS A 330 -3.18 27.02 1.50
N GLN A 331 -2.75 26.02 2.24
CA GLN A 331 -2.30 24.75 1.68
C GLN A 331 -2.77 23.57 2.54
N ILE A 332 -3.19 22.51 1.87
CA ILE A 332 -3.43 21.19 2.48
C ILE A 332 -2.49 20.20 1.80
N GLN A 333 -1.81 19.37 2.59
CA GLN A 333 -0.97 18.27 2.10
C GLN A 333 -1.48 16.95 2.66
N PHE A 334 -1.44 15.94 1.81
CA PHE A 334 -1.77 14.56 2.10
C PHE A 334 -0.45 13.80 2.01
N VAL A 335 -0.07 13.11 3.09
CA VAL A 335 1.22 12.44 3.18
C VAL A 335 1.03 11.00 3.64
N ILE A 336 1.50 10.07 2.83
CA ILE A 336 1.64 8.65 3.18
C ILE A 336 2.92 8.52 3.99
N ASP A 337 2.84 7.80 5.11
CA ASP A 337 3.93 7.51 6.03
C ASP A 337 4.87 8.69 6.30
N LYS A 338 4.31 9.78 6.84
CA LYS A 338 5.07 10.98 7.19
C LYS A 338 6.33 10.71 8.05
N SER A 339 6.31 9.66 8.87
CA SER A 339 7.44 9.27 9.73
C SER A 339 8.59 8.59 8.99
N ASN A 340 8.39 8.20 7.73
CA ASN A 340 9.28 7.32 6.97
C ASN A 340 9.66 6.09 7.82
N SER A 341 8.62 5.37 8.26
CA SER A 341 8.70 4.12 8.99
C SER A 341 8.73 2.89 8.06
N VAL A 342 8.16 3.05 6.86
CA VAL A 342 8.19 2.13 5.73
C VAL A 342 9.26 2.65 4.78
N LYS A 343 10.25 1.83 4.49
CA LYS A 343 11.30 2.20 3.54
C LYS A 343 10.81 1.94 2.12
N GLU A 344 10.81 2.98 1.29
CA GLU A 344 10.23 2.90 -0.05
C GLU A 344 11.28 3.05 -1.16
N ILE A 345 10.87 2.78 -2.40
CA ILE A 345 11.71 3.03 -3.58
C ILE A 345 11.79 4.53 -3.85
N ASP A 346 10.65 5.20 -3.86
CA ASP A 346 10.51 6.65 -3.99
C ASP A 346 9.69 7.17 -2.79
N GLU A 347 10.13 8.27 -2.21
CA GLU A 347 9.48 8.91 -1.07
C GLU A 347 8.76 10.20 -1.49
N GLU A 348 9.01 10.67 -2.71
CA GLU A 348 8.47 11.94 -3.21
C GLU A 348 7.03 11.77 -3.73
N ASN A 349 6.68 10.59 -4.23
CA ASN A 349 5.34 10.19 -4.68
C ASN A 349 4.34 9.94 -3.53
N ASN A 350 4.81 9.96 -2.28
CA ASN A 350 4.00 9.85 -1.07
C ASN A 350 3.25 11.13 -0.68
N ILE A 351 3.38 12.20 -1.47
CA ILE A 351 2.86 13.53 -1.13
C ILE A 351 1.91 14.02 -2.23
N ALA A 352 0.68 14.38 -1.84
CA ALA A 352 -0.23 15.13 -2.69
C ALA A 352 -0.54 16.50 -2.07
N LYS A 353 -0.51 17.56 -2.89
CA LYS A 353 -0.63 18.94 -2.42
C LYS A 353 -1.83 19.64 -3.04
N VAL A 354 -2.45 20.53 -2.28
CA VAL A 354 -3.58 21.35 -2.73
C VAL A 354 -3.38 22.77 -2.24
N THR A 355 -3.44 23.71 -3.18
CA THR A 355 -3.46 25.14 -2.88
C THR A 355 -4.91 25.64 -2.92
N LEU A 356 -5.29 26.44 -1.93
CA LEU A 356 -6.68 26.86 -1.66
C LEU A 356 -7.01 28.26 -2.13
#